data_AF-A0A8R7PRQ9-F1
#
_entry.id   AF-A0A8R7PRQ9-F1
#
_cell.length_a   1.000
_cell.length_b   1.000
_cell.length_c   1.000
_cell.angle_alpha   90.00
_cell.angle_beta   90.00
_cell.angle_gamma   90.00
#
_symmetry.space_group_name_H-M   'P 1'
#
loop_
_entity.id
_entity.type
_entity.pdbx_description
1 polymer ?
#
loop_
_entity_poly.entity_id
_entity_poly.type
_entity_poly.pdbx_seq_one_letter_code
_entity_poly.pdbx_strand_id
1 'polypeptide(L)'
;MEESLSDSNAEESSGGYWSLFTNWPLMSAITVYCLFSLQDVAYAEVFSLWAVSDRKYGGLSFTSTDVGSVLALSGLFLLIYQILIYPSVAKAIEPITLVRATAILTLPLLASYPFMTTLSGFNLQLVVNCASSLKNSFQVTTITVCNILMNDAVSQDLRASANGLSVTLMSIFKAVAPAVAGVIFSWAQRRQTASFLPGDHLVFFMLNAATVVGLMCTFGPHFARGSTKH
;
A
#
# COMPACT_ATOMS: atom_id res chain seq x y z
N MET A 1 -46.77 6.32 28.07
CA MET A 1 -46.20 7.51 27.41
C MET A 1 -44.70 7.27 27.31
N GLU A 2 -44.33 6.34 26.43
CA GLU A 2 -42.96 5.81 26.26
C GLU A 2 -42.85 5.37 24.80
N GLU A 3 -42.85 6.32 23.85
CA GLU A 3 -42.72 5.99 22.42
C GLU A 3 -42.25 7.20 21.59
N SER A 4 -41.22 7.92 22.06
CA SER A 4 -40.68 9.06 21.29
C SER A 4 -39.18 9.34 21.46
N LEU A 5 -38.39 8.37 21.94
CA LEU A 5 -36.94 8.56 22.18
C LEU A 5 -36.04 7.63 21.34
N SER A 6 -36.59 6.66 20.62
CA SER A 6 -35.81 5.75 19.77
C SER A 6 -35.62 6.25 18.33
N ASP A 7 -36.60 6.96 17.77
CA ASP A 7 -36.57 7.32 16.35
C ASP A 7 -35.64 8.51 16.04
N SER A 8 -35.46 9.45 16.99
CA SER A 8 -34.55 10.58 16.79
C SER A 8 -33.07 10.17 16.74
N ASN A 9 -32.67 9.17 17.52
CA ASN A 9 -31.29 8.65 17.54
C ASN A 9 -30.96 7.81 16.31
N ALA A 10 -31.94 7.11 15.73
CA ALA A 10 -31.77 6.32 14.51
C ALA A 10 -31.64 7.23 13.27
N GLU A 11 -32.43 8.30 13.19
CA GLU A 11 -32.32 9.29 12.11
C GLU A 11 -31.04 10.14 12.20
N GLU A 12 -30.63 10.60 13.39
CA GLU A 12 -29.36 11.30 13.59
C GLU A 12 -28.14 10.42 13.28
N SER A 13 -28.16 9.14 13.68
CA SER A 13 -27.05 8.23 13.39
C SER A 13 -26.96 7.89 11.89
N SER A 14 -28.09 7.65 11.21
CA SER A 14 -28.08 7.39 9.76
C SER A 14 -27.66 8.62 8.94
N GLY A 15 -28.09 9.82 9.36
CA GLY A 15 -27.67 11.09 8.77
C GLY A 15 -26.17 11.33 8.92
N GLY A 16 -25.61 10.95 10.07
CA GLY A 16 -24.17 10.96 10.33
C GLY A 16 -23.37 10.08 9.37
N TYR A 17 -23.83 8.86 9.08
CA TYR A 17 -23.13 7.95 8.14
C TYR A 17 -23.21 8.42 6.69
N TRP A 18 -24.38 8.88 6.23
CA TRP A 18 -24.52 9.44 4.86
C TRP A 18 -23.66 10.68 4.63
N SER A 19 -23.44 11.48 5.68
CA SER A 19 -22.55 12.64 5.62
C SER A 19 -21.10 12.25 5.30
N LEU A 20 -20.64 11.06 5.71
CA LEU A 20 -19.28 10.56 5.43
C LEU A 20 -19.09 10.26 3.95
N PHE A 21 -20.06 9.61 3.30
CA PHE A 21 -20.00 9.30 1.88
C PHE A 21 -20.07 10.56 1.00
N THR A 22 -20.68 11.63 1.51
CA THR A 22 -20.77 12.92 0.83
C THR A 22 -19.52 13.77 1.06
N ASN A 23 -18.70 13.44 2.07
CA ASN A 23 -17.45 14.13 2.37
C ASN A 23 -16.37 13.76 1.33
N TRP A 24 -16.28 14.59 0.30
CA TRP A 24 -15.37 14.38 -0.83
C TRP A 24 -13.87 14.28 -0.43
N PRO A 25 -13.33 15.15 0.46
CA PRO A 25 -11.99 14.95 1.01
C PRO A 25 -11.76 13.58 1.65
N LEU A 26 -12.69 13.13 2.51
CA LEU A 26 -12.60 11.82 3.16
C LEU A 26 -12.61 10.68 2.13
N MET A 27 -13.59 10.68 1.21
CA MET A 27 -13.73 9.63 0.21
C MET A 27 -12.52 9.57 -0.74
N SER A 28 -11.92 10.71 -1.05
CA SER A 28 -10.68 10.75 -1.84
C SER A 28 -9.49 10.14 -1.09
N ALA A 29 -9.34 10.42 0.21
CA ALA A 29 -8.31 9.82 1.05
C ALA A 29 -8.52 8.30 1.22
N ILE A 30 -9.77 7.84 1.40
CA ILE A 30 -10.12 6.42 1.45
C ILE A 30 -9.77 5.72 0.14
N THR A 31 -10.04 6.35 -1.00
CA THR A 31 -9.73 5.78 -2.32
C THR A 31 -8.23 5.56 -2.48
N VAL A 32 -7.42 6.56 -2.15
CA VAL A 32 -5.94 6.46 -2.16
C VAL A 32 -5.47 5.37 -1.21
N TYR A 33 -6.05 5.31 0.00
CA TYR A 33 -5.75 4.29 1.00
C TYR A 33 -6.02 2.87 0.50
N CYS A 34 -7.17 2.65 -0.16
CA CYS A 34 -7.55 1.37 -0.72
C CYS A 34 -6.60 0.92 -1.84
N LEU A 35 -6.24 1.83 -2.76
CA LEU A 35 -5.32 1.53 -3.87
C LEU A 35 -3.93 1.16 -3.38
N PHE A 36 -3.36 1.93 -2.44
CA PHE A 36 -2.04 1.60 -1.89
C PHE A 36 -2.07 0.34 -1.01
N SER A 37 -3.18 0.05 -0.32
CA SER A 37 -3.34 -1.19 0.44
C SER A 37 -3.48 -2.43 -0.46
N LEU A 38 -4.20 -2.31 -1.57
CA LEU A 38 -4.27 -3.35 -2.61
C LEU A 38 -2.88 -3.63 -3.16
N GLN A 39 -2.16 -2.58 -3.53
CA GLN A 39 -0.80 -2.65 -4.04
C GLN A 39 0.16 -3.29 -3.04
N ASP A 40 -0.01 -3.00 -1.75
CA ASP A 40 0.81 -3.59 -0.69
C ASP A 40 0.66 -5.10 -0.61
N VAL A 41 -0.58 -5.58 -0.54
CA VAL A 41 -0.86 -7.01 -0.48
C VAL A 41 -0.46 -7.70 -1.76
N ALA A 42 -0.72 -7.09 -2.93
CA ALA A 42 -0.28 -7.62 -4.20
C ALA A 42 1.24 -7.77 -4.26
N TYR A 43 2.01 -6.79 -3.77
CA TYR A 43 3.45 -6.95 -3.63
C TYR A 43 3.80 -8.11 -2.70
N ALA A 44 3.17 -8.21 -1.52
CA ALA A 44 3.59 -9.19 -0.52
C ALA A 44 3.42 -10.62 -1.07
N GLU A 45 2.33 -10.84 -1.79
CA GLU A 45 2.06 -12.07 -2.52
C GLU A 45 3.11 -12.30 -3.64
N VAL A 46 3.29 -11.32 -4.54
CA VAL A 46 4.25 -11.41 -5.64
C VAL A 46 5.67 -11.65 -5.13
N PHE A 47 6.11 -10.92 -4.12
CA PHE A 47 7.45 -11.02 -3.57
C PHE A 47 7.72 -12.42 -3.04
N SER A 48 6.75 -13.00 -2.32
CA SER A 48 6.85 -14.35 -1.78
C SER A 48 6.92 -15.39 -2.92
N LEU A 49 6.02 -15.30 -3.90
CA LEU A 49 5.99 -16.20 -5.05
C LEU A 49 7.26 -16.08 -5.92
N TRP A 50 7.72 -14.87 -6.18
CA TRP A 50 8.92 -14.57 -6.96
C TRP A 50 10.20 -15.02 -6.26
N ALA A 51 10.34 -14.75 -4.96
CA ALA A 51 11.53 -15.13 -4.21
C ALA A 51 11.69 -16.65 -4.17
N VAL A 52 10.60 -17.40 -3.95
CA VAL A 52 10.63 -18.87 -3.90
C VAL A 52 10.78 -19.51 -5.29
N SER A 53 10.33 -18.84 -6.35
CA SER A 53 10.39 -19.39 -7.71
C SER A 53 11.82 -19.70 -8.17
N ASP A 54 11.95 -20.75 -8.98
CA ASP A 54 13.24 -21.16 -9.51
C ASP A 54 13.90 -20.07 -10.39
N ARG A 55 15.23 -20.05 -10.40
CA ARG A 55 16.03 -19.19 -11.32
C ARG A 55 15.64 -19.34 -12.79
N LYS A 56 15.23 -20.54 -13.23
CA LYS A 56 14.75 -20.78 -14.61
C LYS A 56 13.48 -20.00 -14.98
N TYR A 57 12.72 -19.54 -13.99
CA TYR A 57 11.52 -18.73 -14.16
C TYR A 57 11.73 -17.27 -13.72
N GLY A 58 12.99 -16.82 -13.60
CA GLY A 58 13.31 -15.46 -13.17
C GLY A 58 13.07 -15.20 -11.67
N GLY A 59 12.99 -16.25 -10.86
CA GLY A 59 12.90 -16.13 -9.39
C GLY A 59 14.26 -16.19 -8.70
N LEU A 60 14.27 -16.15 -7.36
CA LEU A 60 15.51 -16.16 -6.57
C LEU A 60 15.95 -17.56 -6.11
N SER A 61 15.09 -18.58 -6.24
CA SER A 61 15.27 -19.92 -5.65
C SER A 61 15.49 -19.88 -4.14
N PHE A 62 14.82 -18.98 -3.43
CA PHE A 62 14.85 -18.92 -1.97
C PHE A 62 13.98 -20.03 -1.36
N THR A 63 14.37 -20.52 -0.19
CA THR A 63 13.48 -21.34 0.63
C THR A 63 12.44 -20.46 1.33
N SER A 64 11.32 -21.04 1.77
CA SER A 64 10.35 -20.31 2.58
C SER A 64 10.96 -19.76 3.88
N THR A 65 11.98 -20.43 4.43
CA THR A 65 12.74 -19.96 5.59
C THR A 65 13.56 -18.71 5.28
N ASP A 66 14.18 -18.64 4.10
CA ASP A 66 14.94 -17.45 3.67
C ASP A 66 14.00 -16.26 3.48
N VAL A 67 12.84 -16.46 2.85
CA VAL A 67 11.82 -15.42 2.69
C VAL A 67 11.30 -14.96 4.05
N GLY A 68 11.01 -15.89 4.97
CA GLY A 68 10.62 -15.57 6.33
C GLY A 68 11.67 -14.74 7.07
N SER A 69 12.95 -15.06 6.88
CA SER A 69 14.07 -14.31 7.47
C SER A 69 14.16 -12.88 6.94
N VAL A 70 13.99 -12.69 5.62
CA VAL A 70 13.96 -11.36 5.00
C VAL A 70 12.79 -10.52 5.53
N LEU A 71 11.61 -11.13 5.63
CA LEU A 71 10.41 -10.45 6.14
C LEU A 71 10.57 -10.09 7.61
N ALA A 72 11.14 -10.97 8.44
CA ALA A 72 11.39 -10.70 9.85
C ALA A 72 12.40 -9.55 10.05
N LEU A 73 13.50 -9.56 9.28
CA LEU A 73 14.50 -8.48 9.34
C LEU A 73 13.90 -7.15 8.86
N SER A 74 13.10 -7.18 7.80
CA SER A 74 12.37 -6.01 7.30
C SER A 74 11.39 -5.48 8.35
N GLY A 75 10.70 -6.36 9.08
CA GLY A 75 9.80 -6.00 10.18
C GLY A 75 10.52 -5.36 11.36
N LEU A 76 11.70 -5.88 11.73
CA LEU A 76 12.53 -5.25 12.76
C LEU A 76 13.00 -3.86 12.33
N PHE A 77 13.48 -3.72 11.09
CA PHE A 77 13.86 -2.42 10.54
C PHE A 77 12.69 -1.45 10.50
N LEU A 78 11.49 -1.93 10.14
CA LEU A 78 10.27 -1.14 10.11
C LEU A 78 9.94 -0.54 11.47
N LEU A 79 10.08 -1.31 12.56
CA LEU A 79 9.87 -0.81 13.93
C LEU A 79 10.85 0.32 14.26
N ILE A 80 12.13 0.14 13.92
CA ILE A 80 13.17 1.16 14.14
C ILE A 80 12.85 2.42 13.33
N TYR A 81 12.50 2.24 12.05
CA TYR A 81 12.09 3.33 11.15
C TYR A 81 10.91 4.12 11.72
N GLN A 82 9.86 3.43 12.19
CA GLN A 82 8.65 4.06 12.68
C GLN A 82 8.87 4.86 13.97
N ILE A 83 9.74 4.37 14.87
CA ILE A 83 10.00 5.03 16.16
C ILE A 83 10.99 6.20 16.00
N LEU A 84 12.05 6.03 15.21
CA LEU A 84 13.16 6.99 15.16
C LEU A 84 13.12 7.92 13.95
N ILE A 85 12.80 7.38 12.76
CA ILE A 85 12.97 8.09 11.49
C ILE A 85 11.68 8.78 11.07
N TYR A 86 10.56 8.05 11.07
CA TYR A 86 9.25 8.56 10.63
C TYR A 86 8.84 9.87 11.33
N PRO A 87 8.98 10.05 12.66
CA PRO A 87 8.58 11.30 13.32
C PRO A 87 9.36 12.51 12.81
N SER A 88 10.63 12.33 12.46
CA SER A 88 11.47 13.40 11.91
C SER A 88 11.05 13.75 10.48
N VAL A 89 10.77 12.73 9.66
CA VAL A 89 10.29 12.90 8.28
C VAL A 89 8.92 13.57 8.25
N ALA A 90 7.99 13.13 9.10
CA ALA A 90 6.63 13.66 9.18
C ALA A 90 6.58 15.12 9.66
N LYS A 91 7.55 15.57 10.46
CA LYS A 91 7.69 16.98 10.86
C LYS A 91 8.26 17.87 9.74
N ALA A 92 9.05 17.29 8.83
CA ALA A 92 9.76 18.04 7.81
C ALA A 92 8.99 18.17 6.48
N ILE A 93 8.07 17.26 6.18
CA ILE A 93 7.42 17.15 4.87
C ILE A 93 5.90 17.13 5.02
N GLU A 94 5.19 17.91 4.19
CA GLU A 94 3.73 17.86 4.15
C GLU A 94 3.21 16.44 3.86
N PRO A 95 2.12 15.98 4.50
CA PRO A 95 1.67 14.60 4.40
C PRO A 95 1.47 14.14 2.95
N ILE A 96 0.73 14.89 2.13
CA ILE A 96 0.45 14.49 0.74
C ILE A 96 1.71 14.46 -0.13
N THR A 97 2.65 15.36 0.12
CA THR A 97 3.96 15.38 -0.56
C THR A 97 4.78 14.15 -0.18
N LEU A 98 4.69 13.72 1.08
CA LEU A 98 5.35 12.52 1.55
C LEU A 98 4.80 11.25 0.87
N VAL A 99 3.47 11.12 0.73
CA VAL A 99 2.85 10.01 -0.03
C VAL A 99 3.30 9.99 -1.48
N ARG A 100 3.36 11.16 -2.13
CA ARG A 100 3.84 11.27 -3.51
C ARG A 100 5.31 10.89 -3.62
N ALA A 101 6.14 11.36 -2.69
CA ALA A 101 7.57 11.06 -2.67
C ALA A 101 7.82 9.56 -2.47
N THR A 102 7.17 8.92 -1.50
CA THR A 102 7.31 7.47 -1.28
C THR A 102 6.83 6.68 -2.48
N ALA A 103 5.69 7.03 -3.08
CA ALA A 103 5.21 6.37 -4.29
C ALA A 103 6.17 6.53 -5.48
N ILE A 104 6.73 7.73 -5.70
CA ILE A 104 7.74 7.96 -6.75
C ILE A 104 9.01 7.15 -6.49
N LEU A 105 9.45 7.03 -5.24
CA LEU A 105 10.62 6.22 -4.86
C LEU A 105 10.35 4.71 -4.93
N THR A 106 9.10 4.26 -4.74
CA THR A 106 8.70 2.87 -4.95
C THR A 106 8.86 2.45 -6.42
N LEU A 107 8.67 3.35 -7.39
CA LEU A 107 8.77 3.02 -8.81
C LEU A 107 10.14 2.47 -9.25
N PRO A 108 11.26 3.21 -9.07
CA PRO A 108 12.59 2.69 -9.40
C PRO A 108 12.97 1.51 -8.51
N LEU A 109 12.50 1.49 -7.26
CA LEU A 109 12.73 0.37 -6.36
C LEU A 109 12.15 -0.92 -6.94
N LEU A 110 10.87 -0.96 -7.28
CA LEU A 110 10.26 -2.15 -7.88
C LEU A 110 10.80 -2.47 -9.27
N ALA A 111 11.14 -1.44 -10.07
CA ALA A 111 11.77 -1.64 -11.37
C ALA A 111 13.15 -2.32 -11.25
N SER A 112 13.82 -2.22 -10.10
CA SER A 112 15.11 -2.88 -9.85
C SER A 112 15.00 -4.37 -9.52
N TYR A 113 13.83 -4.89 -9.12
CA TYR A 113 13.68 -6.26 -8.61
C TYR A 113 14.02 -7.35 -9.64
N PRO A 114 13.58 -7.28 -10.91
CA PRO A 114 13.98 -8.26 -11.92
C PRO A 114 15.50 -8.44 -12.02
N PHE A 115 16.26 -7.35 -11.87
CA PHE A 115 17.72 -7.38 -11.97
C PHE A 115 18.41 -8.06 -10.78
N MET A 116 17.74 -8.20 -9.64
CA MET A 116 18.29 -8.91 -8.48
C MET A 116 18.56 -10.38 -8.79
N THR A 117 17.86 -10.96 -9.79
CA THR A 117 18.07 -12.34 -10.25
C THR A 117 19.48 -12.59 -10.80
N THR A 118 20.20 -11.54 -11.20
CA THR A 118 21.59 -11.62 -11.68
C THR A 118 22.60 -11.74 -10.53
N LEU A 119 22.18 -11.44 -9.30
CA LEU A 119 22.99 -11.54 -8.10
C LEU A 119 22.86 -12.93 -7.45
N SER A 120 23.90 -13.32 -6.71
CA SER A 120 23.95 -14.57 -5.95
C SER A 120 24.68 -14.39 -4.61
N GLY A 121 24.50 -15.36 -3.71
CA GLY A 121 25.15 -15.40 -2.41
C GLY A 121 24.84 -14.18 -1.54
N PHE A 122 25.87 -13.65 -0.88
CA PHE A 122 25.77 -12.55 0.08
C PHE A 122 25.22 -11.26 -0.54
N ASN A 123 25.65 -10.89 -1.75
CA ASN A 123 25.21 -9.66 -2.40
C ASN A 123 23.70 -9.65 -2.66
N LEU A 124 23.15 -10.79 -3.07
CA LEU A 124 21.71 -10.93 -3.24
C LEU A 124 20.95 -10.77 -1.93
N GLN A 125 21.40 -11.45 -0.87
CA GLN A 125 20.76 -11.35 0.44
C GLN A 125 20.78 -9.90 0.95
N LEU A 126 21.92 -9.21 0.82
CA LEU A 126 22.05 -7.82 1.21
C LEU A 126 21.05 -6.93 0.44
N VAL A 127 21.06 -7.01 -0.89
CA VAL A 127 20.20 -6.18 -1.76
C VAL A 127 18.71 -6.45 -1.50
N VAL A 128 18.30 -7.70 -1.38
CA VAL A 128 16.90 -8.07 -1.14
C VAL A 128 16.44 -7.60 0.24
N ASN A 129 17.28 -7.73 1.28
CA ASN A 129 16.93 -7.24 2.61
C ASN A 129 16.82 -5.70 2.65
N CYS A 130 17.75 -4.98 2.01
CA CYS A 130 17.68 -3.53 1.89
C CYS A 130 16.44 -3.09 1.11
N ALA A 131 16.17 -3.71 -0.04
CA ALA A 131 15.02 -3.38 -0.88
C ALA A 131 13.69 -3.67 -0.18
N SER A 132 13.56 -4.83 0.45
CA SER A 132 12.37 -5.21 1.23
C SER A 132 12.15 -4.25 2.39
N SER A 133 13.21 -3.91 3.13
CA SER A 133 13.12 -2.94 4.25
C SER A 133 12.67 -1.56 3.77
N LEU A 134 13.27 -1.05 2.69
CA LEU A 134 12.93 0.25 2.12
C LEU A 134 11.49 0.28 1.60
N LYS A 135 11.07 -0.78 0.90
CA LYS A 135 9.68 -0.94 0.43
C LYS A 135 8.71 -0.88 1.60
N ASN A 136 8.98 -1.63 2.68
CA ASN A 136 8.11 -1.64 3.87
C ASN A 136 8.03 -0.25 4.52
N SER A 137 9.15 0.48 4.62
CA SER A 137 9.18 1.85 5.14
C SER A 137 8.35 2.82 4.29
N PHE A 138 8.41 2.72 2.96
CA PHE A 138 7.60 3.56 2.07
C PHE A 138 6.11 3.31 2.25
N GLN A 139 5.72 2.05 2.43
CA GLN A 139 4.33 1.70 2.62
C GLN A 139 3.77 2.09 3.96
N VAL A 140 4.47 1.80 5.06
CA VAL A 140 3.98 2.23 6.37
C VAL A 140 3.84 3.74 6.42
N THR A 141 4.74 4.47 5.76
CA THR A 141 4.65 5.92 5.61
C THR A 141 3.38 6.33 4.87
N THR A 142 3.11 5.73 3.70
CA THR A 142 1.90 6.00 2.92
C THR A 142 0.63 5.68 3.70
N ILE A 143 0.56 4.53 4.34
CA ILE A 143 -0.59 4.10 5.14
C ILE A 143 -0.80 5.02 6.34
N THR A 144 0.27 5.39 7.04
CA THR A 144 0.18 6.31 8.19
C THR A 144 -0.32 7.68 7.75
N VAL A 145 0.20 8.22 6.65
CA VAL A 145 -0.28 9.49 6.11
C VAL A 145 -1.74 9.41 5.66
N CYS A 146 -2.16 8.32 4.99
CA CYS A 146 -3.57 8.16 4.61
C CYS A 146 -4.48 8.22 5.83
N ASN A 147 -4.09 7.57 6.94
CA ASN A 147 -4.83 7.64 8.20
C ASN A 147 -4.88 9.07 8.77
N ILE A 148 -3.79 9.84 8.69
CA ILE A 148 -3.79 11.25 9.09
C ILE A 148 -4.78 12.06 8.23
N LEU A 149 -4.69 11.93 6.90
CA LEU A 149 -5.55 12.67 5.96
C LEU A 149 -7.04 12.36 6.16
N MET A 150 -7.40 11.09 6.42
CA MET A 150 -8.77 10.70 6.72
C MET A 150 -9.26 11.30 8.04
N ASN A 151 -8.42 11.31 9.08
CA ASN A 151 -8.77 11.87 10.39
C ASN A 151 -8.85 13.41 10.40
N ASP A 152 -8.12 14.08 9.51
CA ASP A 152 -8.17 15.54 9.33
C ASP A 152 -9.38 15.99 8.48
N ALA A 153 -9.90 15.09 7.63
CA ALA A 153 -11.06 15.35 6.78
C ALA A 153 -12.41 15.32 7.53
N VAL A 154 -12.43 14.84 8.78
CA VAL A 154 -13.64 14.70 9.59
C VAL A 154 -13.48 15.28 10.98
N SER A 155 -14.59 15.70 11.58
CA SER A 155 -14.66 16.12 12.98
C SER A 155 -14.42 14.93 13.93
N GLN A 156 -13.97 15.20 15.16
CA GLN A 156 -13.52 14.17 16.10
C GLN A 156 -14.60 13.14 16.46
N ASP A 157 -15.85 13.57 16.55
CA ASP A 157 -17.04 12.74 16.81
C ASP A 157 -17.28 11.69 15.72
N LEU A 158 -16.91 11.99 14.47
CA LEU A 158 -17.10 11.10 13.33
C LEU A 158 -15.87 10.23 13.01
N ARG A 159 -14.73 10.44 13.69
CA ARG A 159 -13.47 9.70 13.39
C ARG A 159 -13.62 8.20 13.54
N ALA A 160 -14.36 7.71 14.54
CA ALA A 160 -14.57 6.28 14.73
C ALA A 160 -15.30 5.66 13.53
N SER A 161 -16.41 6.27 13.12
CA SER A 161 -17.21 5.82 11.96
C SER A 161 -16.43 5.95 10.65
N ALA A 162 -15.68 7.03 10.46
CA ALA A 162 -14.83 7.23 9.29
C ALA A 162 -13.75 6.14 9.19
N ASN A 163 -12.98 5.89 10.26
CA ASN A 163 -11.96 4.84 10.26
C ASN A 163 -12.58 3.44 10.08
N GLY A 164 -13.75 3.18 10.67
CA GLY A 164 -14.49 1.94 10.47
C GLY A 164 -14.81 1.71 8.99
N LEU A 165 -15.40 2.71 8.33
CA LEU A 165 -15.67 2.68 6.88
C LEU A 165 -14.39 2.48 6.07
N SER A 166 -13.35 3.26 6.36
CA SER A 166 -12.05 3.18 5.66
C SER A 166 -11.44 1.80 5.73
N VAL A 167 -11.42 1.19 6.92
CA VAL A 167 -10.87 -0.16 7.14
C VAL A 167 -11.71 -1.21 6.43
N THR A 168 -13.05 -1.11 6.48
CA THR A 168 -13.93 -2.03 5.75
C THR A 168 -13.67 -2.00 4.24
N LEU A 169 -13.64 -0.81 3.63
CA LEU A 169 -13.38 -0.65 2.21
C LEU A 169 -11.97 -1.14 1.83
N MET A 170 -10.96 -0.74 2.62
CA MET A 170 -9.58 -1.18 2.43
C MET A 170 -9.46 -2.72 2.52
N SER A 171 -10.14 -3.37 3.45
CA SER A 171 -10.12 -4.82 3.62
C SER A 171 -10.68 -5.57 2.41
N ILE A 172 -11.74 -5.05 1.78
CA ILE A 172 -12.28 -5.63 0.53
C ILE A 172 -11.22 -5.61 -0.57
N PHE A 173 -10.51 -4.48 -0.72
CA PHE A 173 -9.43 -4.33 -1.70
C PHE A 173 -8.24 -5.25 -1.40
N LYS A 174 -7.87 -5.40 -0.13
CA LYS A 174 -6.82 -6.34 0.30
C LYS A 174 -7.22 -7.80 0.06
N ALA A 175 -8.50 -8.15 0.22
CA ALA A 175 -8.97 -9.53 0.06
C ALA A 175 -8.83 -10.04 -1.39
N VAL A 176 -9.04 -9.18 -2.39
CA VAL A 176 -8.92 -9.55 -3.81
C VAL A 176 -7.48 -9.52 -4.32
N ALA A 177 -6.59 -8.79 -3.64
CA ALA A 177 -5.23 -8.53 -4.12
C ALA A 177 -4.38 -9.80 -4.35
N PRO A 178 -4.34 -10.81 -3.45
CA PRO A 178 -3.55 -12.02 -3.67
C PRO A 178 -4.03 -12.82 -4.89
N ALA A 179 -5.34 -12.90 -5.11
CA ALA A 179 -5.89 -13.62 -6.25
C ALA A 179 -5.47 -12.98 -7.58
N VAL A 180 -5.60 -11.65 -7.69
CA VAL A 180 -5.17 -10.89 -8.87
C VAL A 180 -3.66 -11.01 -9.08
N ALA A 181 -2.88 -10.82 -8.02
CA ALA A 181 -1.42 -10.94 -8.03
C ALA A 181 -0.96 -12.34 -8.48
N GLY A 182 -1.57 -13.41 -7.94
CA GLY A 182 -1.26 -14.79 -8.29
C GLY A 182 -1.59 -15.13 -9.75
N VAL A 183 -2.71 -14.63 -10.29
CA VAL A 183 -3.05 -14.78 -11.71
C VAL A 183 -2.02 -14.08 -12.60
N ILE A 184 -1.65 -12.83 -12.29
CA ILE A 184 -0.63 -12.08 -13.03
C ILE A 184 0.71 -12.81 -12.96
N PHE A 185 1.09 -13.30 -11.79
CA PHE A 185 2.33 -14.04 -11.58
C PHE A 185 2.37 -15.36 -12.37
N SER A 186 1.28 -16.14 -12.35
CA SER A 186 1.17 -17.38 -13.13
C SER A 186 1.24 -17.10 -14.64
N TRP A 187 0.61 -16.02 -15.10
CA TRP A 187 0.71 -15.59 -16.50
C TRP A 187 2.15 -15.20 -16.88
N ALA A 188 2.83 -14.47 -16.01
CA ALA A 188 4.24 -14.13 -16.17
C ALA A 188 5.15 -15.37 -16.24
N GLN A 189 4.92 -16.38 -15.41
CA GLN A 189 5.68 -17.64 -15.47
C GLN A 189 5.56 -18.37 -16.82
N ARG A 190 4.42 -18.25 -17.52
CA ARG A 190 4.22 -18.86 -18.84
C ARG A 190 4.91 -18.11 -19.98
N ARG A 191 5.35 -16.87 -19.75
CA ARG A 191 5.81 -15.94 -20.80
C ARG A 191 7.28 -15.52 -20.64
N GLN A 192 8.10 -16.39 -20.06
CA GLN A 192 9.52 -16.10 -19.77
C GLN A 192 10.36 -15.78 -21.04
N THR A 193 9.98 -16.32 -22.20
CA THR A 193 10.73 -16.15 -23.46
C THR A 193 10.18 -15.03 -24.37
N ALA A 194 9.26 -14.19 -23.89
CA ALA A 194 8.75 -13.09 -24.70
C ALA A 194 9.77 -11.98 -24.93
N SER A 195 9.75 -11.40 -26.12
CA SER A 195 10.64 -10.30 -26.52
C SER A 195 10.29 -8.95 -25.86
N PHE A 196 9.06 -8.78 -25.38
CA PHE A 196 8.59 -7.58 -24.69
C PHE A 196 8.00 -7.96 -23.34
N LEU A 197 8.53 -7.36 -22.26
CA LEU A 197 8.22 -7.67 -20.86
C LEU A 197 8.27 -9.19 -20.58
N PRO A 198 9.48 -9.79 -20.55
CA PRO A 198 9.65 -11.16 -20.07
C PRO A 198 9.12 -11.28 -18.63
N GLY A 199 8.74 -12.51 -18.26
CA GLY A 199 7.80 -12.76 -17.17
C GLY A 199 8.06 -12.00 -15.86
N ASP A 200 9.27 -12.02 -15.33
CA ASP A 200 9.64 -11.30 -14.10
C ASP A 200 9.45 -9.77 -14.24
N HIS A 201 9.89 -9.18 -15.36
CA HIS A 201 9.68 -7.77 -15.65
C HIS A 201 8.19 -7.39 -15.75
N LEU A 202 7.34 -8.28 -16.27
CA LEU A 202 5.91 -8.05 -16.37
C LEU A 202 5.25 -7.90 -14.98
N VAL A 203 5.61 -8.74 -14.02
CA VAL A 203 4.98 -8.70 -12.69
C VAL A 203 5.33 -7.39 -11.97
N PHE A 204 6.60 -7.01 -11.96
CA PHE A 204 7.03 -5.77 -11.33
C PHE A 204 6.57 -4.53 -12.12
N PHE A 205 6.40 -4.63 -13.43
CA PHE A 205 5.74 -3.61 -14.24
C PHE A 205 4.27 -3.41 -13.83
N MET A 206 3.51 -4.49 -13.64
CA MET A 206 2.11 -4.41 -13.19
C MET A 206 1.99 -3.79 -11.79
N LEU A 207 2.89 -4.16 -10.87
CA LEU A 207 2.96 -3.50 -9.57
C LEU A 207 3.29 -2.00 -9.75
N ASN A 208 4.25 -1.64 -10.61
CA ASN A 208 4.53 -0.23 -10.89
C ASN A 208 3.33 0.51 -11.49
N ALA A 209 2.59 -0.11 -12.40
CA ALA A 209 1.38 0.48 -12.95
C ALA A 209 0.34 0.77 -11.85
N ALA A 210 0.14 -0.15 -10.92
CA ALA A 210 -0.75 0.07 -9.77
C ALA A 210 -0.24 1.19 -8.84
N THR A 211 1.07 1.27 -8.58
CA THR A 211 1.68 2.41 -7.86
C THR A 211 1.44 3.74 -8.59
N VAL A 212 1.58 3.76 -9.92
CA VAL A 212 1.32 4.96 -10.74
C VAL A 212 -0.16 5.35 -10.66
N VAL A 213 -1.09 4.41 -10.74
CA VAL A 213 -2.53 4.69 -10.56
C VAL A 213 -2.79 5.30 -9.19
N GLY A 214 -2.25 4.71 -8.12
CA GLY A 214 -2.34 5.27 -6.77
C GLY A 214 -1.76 6.68 -6.68
N LEU A 215 -0.58 6.90 -7.27
CA LEU A 215 0.07 8.20 -7.34
C LEU A 215 -0.76 9.23 -8.11
N MET A 216 -1.35 8.86 -9.26
CA MET A 216 -2.22 9.75 -10.05
C MET A 216 -3.46 10.17 -9.24
N CYS A 217 -4.04 9.26 -8.46
CA CYS A 217 -5.15 9.56 -7.56
C CYS A 217 -4.79 10.55 -6.44
N THR A 218 -3.51 10.76 -6.13
CA THR A 218 -3.08 11.79 -5.16
C THR A 218 -3.05 13.21 -5.75
N PHE A 219 -3.11 13.37 -7.07
CA PHE A 219 -3.11 14.67 -7.74
C PHE A 219 -4.55 15.17 -8.00
N GLY A 220 -4.74 16.50 -8.02
CA GLY A 220 -6.04 17.08 -8.37
C GLY A 220 -6.43 16.73 -9.82
N PRO A 221 -7.71 16.47 -10.14
CA PRO A 221 -8.93 16.70 -9.33
C PRO A 221 -9.33 15.55 -8.40
N HIS A 222 -8.60 14.43 -8.39
CA HIS A 222 -9.01 13.20 -7.70
C HIS A 222 -8.87 13.27 -6.18
N PHE A 223 -7.88 14.02 -5.68
CA PHE A 223 -7.68 14.26 -4.25
C PHE A 223 -8.18 15.64 -3.85
N ALA A 224 -9.15 15.70 -2.94
CA ALA A 224 -9.64 16.95 -2.40
C ALA A 224 -9.03 17.22 -1.02
N ARG A 225 -8.30 18.33 -0.90
CA ARG A 225 -7.75 18.75 0.38
C ARG A 225 -8.88 19.32 1.23
N GLY A 226 -9.09 18.78 2.43
CA GLY A 226 -10.01 19.36 3.41
C GLY A 226 -9.60 20.82 3.68
N SER A 227 -10.53 21.75 3.55
CA SER A 227 -10.30 23.17 3.87
C SER A 227 -10.45 23.37 5.38
N THR A 228 -9.56 22.79 6.17
CA THR A 228 -9.45 23.07 7.60
C THR A 228 -8.10 23.74 7.85
N LYS A 229 -8.06 25.04 7.54
CA LYS A 229 -7.10 25.96 8.17
C LYS A 229 -7.55 26.13 9.63
N HIS A 230 -6.74 25.66 10.56
CA HIS A 230 -6.70 26.22 11.92
C HIS A 230 -5.44 27.07 12.03
#